data_AF-E3PS10-F1
#
_entry.id   AF-E3PS10-F1
#
_cell.length_a   1.000
_cell.length_b   1.000
_cell.length_c   1.000
_cell.angle_alpha   90.00
_cell.angle_beta   90.00
_cell.angle_gamma   90.00
#
_symmetry.space_group_name_H-M   'P 1'
#
loop_
_entity.id
_entity.type
_entity.pdbx_description
1 polymer ?
#
loop_
_entity_poly.entity_id
_entity_poly.type
_entity_poly.pdbx_seq_one_letter_code
_entity_poly.pdbx_strand_id
1 'polypeptide(L)'
;MKIEKQKQNINHLFELIKDNPDLPIVPLVATECVHDDSYGYWLNKWGSAEIDEYYVEDGRFYLSDEFEELVDEWIDNNFQEYSDLTQEDLEDLAVEEVKKYDWIKAIVVCIEPA
;
A
#
# COMPACT_ATOMS: atom_id res chain seq x y z
N MET A 1 -17.82 -8.33 -14.98
CA MET A 1 -18.04 -6.98 -14.41
C MET A 1 -19.27 -6.28 -15.01
N LYS A 2 -20.11 -5.60 -14.20
CA LYS A 2 -21.17 -4.69 -14.71
C LYS A 2 -20.53 -3.37 -15.14
N ILE A 3 -20.74 -2.93 -16.38
CA ILE A 3 -20.14 -1.71 -16.98
C ILE A 3 -20.34 -0.47 -16.09
N GLU A 4 -21.45 -0.42 -15.38
CA GLU A 4 -21.87 0.67 -14.49
C GLU A 4 -20.94 0.80 -13.29
N LYS A 5 -20.53 -0.33 -12.68
CA LYS A 5 -19.60 -0.33 -11.54
C LYS A 5 -18.20 0.11 -11.99
N GLN A 6 -17.77 -0.36 -13.16
CA GLN A 6 -16.51 0.10 -13.76
C GLN A 6 -16.51 1.63 -13.95
N LYS A 7 -17.57 2.16 -14.56
CA LYS A 7 -17.71 3.61 -14.79
C LYS A 7 -17.73 4.39 -13.48
N GLN A 8 -18.41 3.89 -12.45
CA GLN A 8 -18.41 4.50 -11.12
C GLN A 8 -17.01 4.56 -10.52
N ASN A 9 -16.28 3.44 -10.53
CA ASN A 9 -14.91 3.36 -10.00
C ASN A 9 -13.97 4.32 -10.75
N ILE A 10 -14.01 4.32 -12.09
CA ILE A 10 -13.16 5.20 -12.91
C ILE A 10 -13.52 6.69 -12.71
N ASN A 11 -14.82 7.01 -12.62
CA ASN A 11 -15.23 8.39 -12.35
C ASN A 11 -14.74 8.86 -10.99
N HIS A 12 -14.82 8.01 -9.97
CA HIS A 12 -14.31 8.33 -8.64
C HIS A 12 -12.79 8.57 -8.65
N LEU A 13 -12.02 7.69 -9.32
CA LEU A 13 -10.59 7.90 -9.52
C LEU A 13 -10.31 9.26 -10.19
N PHE A 14 -11.06 9.64 -11.22
CA PHE A 14 -10.90 10.95 -11.86
C PHE A 14 -11.27 12.13 -10.97
N GLU A 15 -12.21 11.97 -10.06
CA GLU A 15 -12.50 12.99 -9.03
C GLU A 15 -11.32 13.16 -8.10
N LEU A 16 -10.75 12.08 -7.57
CA LEU A 16 -9.56 12.12 -6.72
C LEU A 16 -8.37 12.81 -7.41
N ILE A 17 -8.12 12.49 -8.68
CA ILE A 17 -7.03 13.09 -9.48
C ILE A 17 -7.24 14.59 -9.68
N LYS A 18 -8.49 15.03 -9.92
CA LYS A 18 -8.80 16.45 -10.08
C LYS A 18 -8.61 17.22 -8.79
N ASP A 19 -9.02 16.62 -7.67
CA ASP A 19 -8.97 17.25 -6.36
C ASP A 19 -7.54 17.25 -5.78
N ASN A 20 -6.67 16.33 -6.25
CA ASN A 20 -5.30 16.13 -5.75
C ASN A 20 -4.29 15.98 -6.91
N PRO A 21 -4.10 17.02 -7.74
CA PRO A 21 -3.31 16.93 -8.98
C PRO A 21 -1.81 16.67 -8.76
N ASP A 22 -1.30 16.94 -7.57
CA ASP A 22 0.12 16.78 -7.23
C ASP A 22 0.43 15.38 -6.63
N LEU A 23 -0.60 14.58 -6.34
CA LEU A 23 -0.39 13.23 -5.83
C LEU A 23 -0.10 12.25 -6.98
N PRO A 24 0.89 11.34 -6.82
CA PRO A 24 1.08 10.25 -7.77
C PRO A 24 -0.14 9.32 -7.78
N ILE A 25 -0.38 8.68 -8.92
CA ILE A 25 -1.42 7.66 -9.08
C ILE A 25 -0.73 6.30 -9.14
N VAL A 26 -1.02 5.42 -8.19
CA VAL A 26 -0.32 4.14 -8.01
C VAL A 26 -1.31 2.98 -8.15
N PRO A 27 -1.12 2.10 -9.16
CA PRO A 27 -1.93 0.89 -9.26
C PRO A 27 -1.41 -0.21 -8.32
N LEU A 28 -2.27 -0.72 -7.46
CA LEU A 28 -2.03 -1.95 -6.70
C LEU A 28 -2.70 -3.12 -7.40
N VAL A 29 -1.91 -4.07 -7.85
CA VAL A 29 -2.39 -5.21 -8.63
C VAL A 29 -2.56 -6.41 -7.71
N ALA A 30 -3.80 -6.86 -7.52
CA ALA A 30 -4.06 -8.04 -6.71
C ALA A 30 -3.30 -9.25 -7.25
N THR A 31 -2.76 -10.09 -6.36
CA THR A 31 -1.96 -11.28 -6.72
C THR A 31 -2.67 -12.17 -7.73
N GLU A 32 -3.99 -12.29 -7.63
CA GLU A 32 -4.85 -13.10 -8.49
C GLU A 32 -5.02 -12.53 -9.91
N CYS A 33 -4.51 -11.33 -10.18
CA CYS A 33 -4.54 -10.72 -11.50
C CYS A 33 -3.52 -11.33 -12.47
N VAL A 34 -2.48 -12.01 -11.98
CA VAL A 34 -1.41 -12.64 -12.75
C VAL A 34 -1.24 -14.06 -12.26
N HIS A 35 -1.84 -15.03 -12.97
CA HIS A 35 -1.82 -16.41 -12.50
C HIS A 35 -0.49 -17.13 -12.76
N ASP A 36 0.22 -16.77 -13.83
CA ASP A 36 1.51 -17.35 -14.24
C ASP A 36 2.23 -16.47 -15.30
N ASP A 37 3.34 -16.97 -15.86
CA ASP A 37 4.17 -16.33 -16.88
C ASP A 37 3.88 -16.80 -18.32
N SER A 38 2.82 -17.59 -18.53
CA SER A 38 2.48 -18.19 -19.83
C SER A 38 1.92 -17.18 -20.85
N TYR A 39 1.47 -16.01 -20.37
CA TYR A 39 0.83 -14.99 -21.19
C TYR A 39 1.53 -13.65 -21.03
N GLY A 40 1.58 -12.88 -22.12
CA GLY A 40 2.14 -11.52 -22.09
C GLY A 40 1.22 -10.47 -21.42
N TYR A 41 -0.08 -10.77 -21.28
CA TYR A 41 -1.07 -9.85 -20.71
C TYR A 41 -2.20 -10.63 -20.02
N TRP A 42 -2.71 -10.07 -18.92
CA TRP A 42 -3.85 -10.58 -18.17
C TRP A 42 -4.99 -9.56 -18.18
N LEU A 43 -6.20 -10.01 -18.45
CA LEU A 43 -7.38 -9.16 -18.43
C LEU A 43 -7.87 -9.00 -16.99
N ASN A 44 -7.85 -7.76 -16.48
CA ASN A 44 -8.26 -7.41 -15.13
C ASN A 44 -9.23 -6.23 -15.14
N LYS A 45 -9.79 -5.88 -13.98
CA LYS A 45 -10.77 -4.81 -13.82
C LYS A 45 -10.28 -3.69 -12.90
N TRP A 46 -10.83 -2.51 -13.11
CA TRP A 46 -10.65 -1.35 -12.24
C TRP A 46 -11.47 -1.51 -10.96
N GLY A 47 -10.77 -1.64 -9.83
CA GLY A 47 -11.31 -1.71 -8.48
C GLY A 47 -11.56 -0.32 -7.88
N SER A 48 -11.59 -0.24 -6.55
CA SER A 48 -11.68 1.02 -5.82
C SER A 48 -10.41 1.88 -5.98
N ALA A 49 -10.55 3.17 -5.72
CA ALA A 49 -9.43 4.08 -5.59
C ALA A 49 -9.65 4.98 -4.37
N GLU A 50 -8.58 5.33 -3.68
CA GLU A 50 -8.58 6.20 -2.52
C GLU A 50 -7.26 6.95 -2.37
N ILE A 51 -7.19 7.88 -1.42
CA ILE A 51 -5.93 8.54 -1.07
C ILE A 51 -5.37 7.79 0.13
N ASP A 52 -4.13 7.32 0.01
CA ASP A 52 -3.44 6.60 1.07
C ASP A 52 -1.94 6.90 1.04
N GLU A 53 -1.19 6.41 2.02
CA GLU A 53 0.26 6.40 2.06
C GLU A 53 0.77 4.98 1.83
N TYR A 54 1.84 4.86 1.06
CA TYR A 54 2.49 3.58 0.84
C TYR A 54 4.00 3.69 1.02
N TYR A 55 4.60 2.58 1.43
CA TYR A 55 6.04 2.38 1.53
C TYR A 55 6.44 1.18 0.66
N VAL A 56 7.65 1.19 0.10
CA VAL A 56 8.16 0.09 -0.73
C VAL A 56 9.54 -0.33 -0.24
N GLU A 57 9.68 -1.60 0.12
CA GLU A 57 10.93 -2.23 0.51
C GLU A 57 11.10 -3.54 -0.23
N ASP A 58 12.26 -3.74 -0.87
CA ASP A 58 12.60 -4.98 -1.59
C ASP A 58 11.52 -5.48 -2.58
N GLY A 59 10.77 -4.54 -3.16
CA GLY A 59 9.70 -4.83 -4.13
C GLY A 59 8.38 -5.27 -3.51
N ARG A 60 8.29 -5.36 -2.18
CA ARG A 60 7.02 -5.42 -1.45
C ARG A 60 6.52 -3.99 -1.22
N PHE A 61 5.23 -3.77 -1.41
CA PHE A 61 4.57 -2.54 -1.00
C PHE A 61 3.87 -2.77 0.34
N TYR A 62 3.75 -1.71 1.13
CA TYR A 62 3.03 -1.65 2.39
C TYR A 62 2.10 -0.46 2.35
N LEU A 63 0.85 -0.63 2.79
CA LEU A 63 -0.11 0.44 2.98
C LEU A 63 -0.08 0.99 4.41
N SER A 64 -0.77 2.11 4.64
CA SER A 64 -0.78 2.74 5.96
C SER A 64 -1.47 1.88 7.03
N ASP A 65 -2.39 0.99 6.63
CA ASP A 65 -3.03 0.03 7.53
C ASP A 65 -2.11 -1.14 7.93
N GLU A 66 -1.01 -1.35 7.20
CA GLU A 66 0.07 -2.29 7.55
C GLU A 66 1.15 -1.65 8.43
N PHE A 67 0.98 -0.40 8.87
CA PHE A 67 1.97 0.31 9.70
C PHE A 67 2.29 -0.42 11.02
N GLU A 68 1.26 -0.96 11.70
CA GLU A 68 1.46 -1.70 12.95
C GLU A 68 2.27 -3.00 12.71
N GLU A 69 2.05 -3.68 11.58
CA GLU A 69 2.83 -4.87 11.23
C GLU A 69 4.30 -4.53 11.00
N LEU A 70 4.59 -3.39 10.36
CA LEU A 70 5.97 -2.90 10.18
C LEU A 70 6.64 -2.54 11.52
N VAL A 71 5.88 -2.02 12.48
CA VAL A 71 6.38 -1.74 13.84
C VAL A 71 6.77 -3.04 14.53
N ASP A 72 5.89 -4.05 14.50
CA ASP A 72 6.17 -5.37 15.06
C ASP A 72 7.38 -6.04 14.38
N GLU A 73 7.46 -6.00 13.05
CA GLU A 73 8.61 -6.50 12.29
C GLU A 73 9.92 -5.78 12.69
N TRP A 74 9.88 -4.46 12.88
CA TRP A 74 11.05 -3.71 13.34
C TRP A 74 11.47 -4.16 14.74
N ILE A 75 10.53 -4.33 15.68
CA ILE A 75 10.82 -4.81 17.03
C ILE A 75 11.46 -6.20 16.97
N ASP A 76 10.86 -7.15 16.26
CA ASP A 76 11.34 -8.53 16.13
C ASP A 76 12.75 -8.61 15.54
N ASN A 77 13.11 -7.69 14.64
CA ASN A 77 14.43 -7.63 14.03
C ASN A 77 15.48 -6.94 14.93
N ASN A 78 15.08 -6.05 15.83
CA ASN A 78 15.99 -5.17 16.57
C ASN A 78 16.03 -5.40 18.09
N PHE A 79 15.10 -6.15 18.68
CA PHE A 79 14.95 -6.25 20.15
C PHE A 79 16.23 -6.70 20.89
N GLN A 80 17.10 -7.48 20.25
CA GLN A 80 18.36 -7.92 20.86
C GLN A 80 19.36 -6.77 21.04
N GLU A 81 19.36 -5.80 20.13
CA GLU A 81 20.25 -4.63 20.19
C GLU A 81 19.78 -3.61 21.23
N TYR A 82 18.51 -3.65 21.60
CA TYR A 82 17.85 -2.74 22.54
C TYR A 82 17.42 -3.44 23.85
N SER A 83 18.17 -4.46 24.29
CA SER A 83 17.82 -5.27 25.46
C SER A 83 17.70 -4.50 26.79
N ASP A 84 18.25 -3.29 26.85
CA ASP A 84 18.20 -2.42 28.03
C ASP A 84 16.93 -1.55 28.09
N LEU A 85 16.17 -1.46 26.99
CA LEU A 85 14.91 -0.72 26.94
C LEU A 85 13.77 -1.54 27.55
N THR A 86 12.77 -0.84 28.08
CA THR A 86 11.50 -1.47 28.42
C THR A 86 10.72 -1.79 27.14
N GLN A 87 9.70 -2.66 27.23
CA GLN A 87 8.85 -2.96 26.08
C GLN A 87 8.16 -1.71 25.53
N GLU A 88 7.67 -0.84 26.41
CA GLU A 88 7.00 0.42 26.04
C GLU A 88 7.98 1.38 25.34
N ASP A 89 9.19 1.56 25.88
CA ASP A 89 10.21 2.42 25.25
C ASP A 89 10.68 1.86 23.89
N LEU A 90 10.71 0.53 23.73
CA LEU A 90 11.07 -0.13 22.48
C LEU A 90 9.98 0.05 21.42
N GLU A 91 8.71 -0.05 21.80
CA GLU A 91 7.56 0.20 20.93
C GLU A 91 7.53 1.66 20.46
N ASP A 92 7.71 2.63 21.37
CA ASP A 92 7.82 4.05 21.03
C ASP A 92 8.97 4.31 20.05
N LEU A 93 10.13 3.68 20.25
CA LEU A 93 11.26 3.78 19.34
C LEU A 93 10.94 3.19 17.96
N ALA A 94 10.34 2.01 17.92
CA ALA A 94 9.96 1.33 16.69
C ALA A 94 8.98 2.17 15.86
N VAL A 95 7.95 2.73 16.50
CA VAL A 95 7.00 3.65 15.87
C VAL A 95 7.72 4.86 15.27
N GLU A 96 8.66 5.47 15.99
CA GLU A 96 9.41 6.62 15.48
C GLU A 96 10.39 6.25 14.36
N GLU A 97 10.94 5.03 14.33
CA GLU A 97 11.76 4.55 13.22
C GLU A 97 10.91 4.26 11.97
N VAL A 98 9.78 3.56 12.10
CA VAL A 98 8.91 3.23 10.96
C VAL A 98 8.29 4.49 10.33
N LYS A 99 7.97 5.53 11.11
CA LYS A 99 7.54 6.83 10.58
C LYS A 99 8.58 7.52 9.69
N LYS A 100 9.86 7.18 9.83
CA LYS A 100 10.96 7.78 9.04
C LYS A 100 11.17 7.08 7.70
N TYR A 101 10.47 5.97 7.44
CA TYR A 101 10.52 5.32 6.14
C TYR A 101 10.01 6.27 5.05
N ASP A 102 10.36 5.97 3.80
CA ASP A 102 10.01 6.80 2.64
C ASP A 102 8.53 6.61 2.25
N TRP A 103 7.61 6.94 3.17
CA TRP A 103 6.17 6.92 2.95
C TRP A 103 5.78 7.96 1.90
N ILE A 104 5.01 7.53 0.91
CA ILE A 104 4.55 8.35 -0.20
C ILE A 104 3.04 8.41 -0.16
N LYS A 105 2.50 9.61 0.05
CA LYS A 105 1.08 9.88 -0.13
C LYS A 105 0.70 9.84 -1.61
N ALA A 106 -0.31 9.06 -1.96
CA ALA A 106 -0.71 8.79 -3.34
C ALA A 106 -2.21 8.59 -3.48
N ILE A 107 -2.68 8.65 -4.72
CA ILE A 107 -3.97 8.09 -5.13
C ILE A 107 -3.73 6.63 -5.47
N VAL A 108 -4.14 5.75 -4.57
CA VAL A 108 -4.01 4.29 -4.74
C VAL A 108 -5.22 3.79 -5.51
N VAL A 109 -5.00 2.97 -6.55
CA VAL A 109 -6.09 2.32 -7.31
C VAL A 109 -5.87 0.82 -7.37
N CYS A 110 -6.85 0.06 -6.88
CA CYS A 110 -6.82 -1.39 -6.92
C CYS A 110 -7.15 -1.88 -8.34
N ILE A 111 -6.31 -2.77 -8.86
CA ILE A 111 -6.57 -3.58 -10.04
C ILE A 111 -6.90 -4.98 -9.54
N GLU A 112 -8.08 -5.45 -9.89
CA GLU A 112 -8.66 -6.68 -9.37
C GLU A 112 -8.90 -7.69 -10.50
N PRO A 113 -9.04 -8.99 -10.19
CA PRO A 113 -9.41 -10.00 -11.19
C PRO A 113 -10.79 -9.71 -11.82
N ALA A 114 -10.90 -9.92 -13.14
CA ALA A 114 -12.08 -9.57 -13.96
C ALA A 114 -13.40 -10.29 -13.58
#